data_AF-A0A8J6UQ95-F1
#
_entry.id   AF-A0A8J6UQ95-F1
#
_cell.length_a   1.000
_cell.length_b   1.000
_cell.length_c   1.000
_cell.angle_alpha   90.00
_cell.angle_beta   90.00
_cell.angle_gamma   90.00
#
_symmetry.space_group_name_H-M   'P 1'
#
loop_
_entity.id
_entity.type
_entity.pdbx_description
1 polymer ?
#
loop_
_entity_poly.entity_id
_entity_poly.type
_entity_poly.pdbx_seq_one_letter_code
_entity_poly.pdbx_strand_id
1 'polypeptide(L)'
;MPSLSNVKDHASMLPPVTLAAATCYQQQLPEMTAFVDENMRKQTGIINMIGGNPLQMMYENHRHHGAFMATVFTVGNYQLLAQTLPWVYRVYHNRGFSYEYFPLELRCWITAVEEFIPAELQSAIIFIYQWMIGQHNTLIELSQQELDVLVAVDSDWLERKNEFRVAALRGDHRLCLKMATTRVKHPEDIIDFYLQVLQPALYEVGILWEKNKISVAQEHLASAIVTRVMAAVNLVLIGPESYRGRAVVAACANEYHEIGAMMIADILETDKWNVSYLGANVPAADLLDHLRIEKPDVLALSVTMPFNINQVAELIGQIRQDTDMASIKIIVGGRAFSGPRELWKQVGADACAADLVEARQLMRTFRSAA
;
A
#
# COMPACT_ATOMS: atom_id res chain seq x y z
N MET A 1 25.51 14.26 -2.84
CA MET A 1 24.40 13.57 -3.53
C MET A 1 23.13 13.82 -2.73
N PRO A 2 21.99 14.11 -3.36
CA PRO A 2 20.73 14.16 -2.66
C PRO A 2 20.45 12.82 -2.00
N SER A 3 20.02 12.89 -0.74
CA SER A 3 19.63 11.74 0.07
C SER A 3 18.14 11.81 0.30
N LEU A 4 17.46 10.67 0.18
CA LEU A 4 16.05 10.56 0.55
C LEU A 4 15.81 10.96 2.02
N SER A 5 16.80 10.74 2.90
CA SER A 5 16.74 11.20 4.29
C SER A 5 16.59 12.71 4.37
N ASN A 6 17.40 13.47 3.63
CA ASN A 6 17.35 14.93 3.68
C ASN A 6 16.00 15.48 3.17
N VAL A 7 15.44 14.86 2.13
CA VAL A 7 14.11 15.22 1.62
C VAL A 7 13.04 14.93 2.67
N LYS A 8 13.11 13.78 3.36
CA LYS A 8 12.21 13.44 4.47
C LYS A 8 12.34 14.39 5.65
N ASP A 9 13.56 14.78 6.01
CA ASP A 9 13.83 15.71 7.10
C ASP A 9 13.25 17.09 6.80
N HIS A 10 13.46 17.60 5.58
CA HIS A 10 12.83 18.85 5.14
C HIS A 10 11.31 18.75 5.09
N ALA A 11 10.77 17.62 4.60
CA ALA A 11 9.34 17.41 4.54
C ALA A 11 8.69 17.40 5.94
N SER A 12 9.39 16.88 6.95
CA SER A 12 8.89 16.87 8.34
C SER A 12 8.69 18.27 8.94
N MET A 13 9.27 19.30 8.32
CA MET A 13 9.14 20.70 8.74
C MET A 13 8.06 21.46 7.95
N LEU A 14 7.33 20.79 7.04
CA LEU A 14 6.25 21.43 6.28
C LEU A 14 5.10 21.85 7.21
N PRO A 15 4.41 22.97 6.90
CA PRO A 15 3.31 23.46 7.72
C PRO A 15 2.19 22.41 7.77
N PRO A 16 1.56 22.19 8.94
CA PRO A 16 0.42 21.29 9.02
C PRO A 16 -0.77 21.87 8.23
N VAL A 17 -1.46 21.02 7.47
CA VAL A 17 -2.77 21.35 6.91
C VAL A 17 -3.81 21.15 8.02
N THR A 18 -4.68 22.14 8.24
CA THR A 18 -5.73 22.03 9.26
C THR A 18 -6.76 20.98 8.85
N LEU A 19 -7.45 20.36 9.82
CA LEU A 19 -8.51 19.40 9.51
C LEU A 19 -9.60 20.01 8.61
N ALA A 20 -9.93 21.29 8.81
CA ALA A 20 -10.89 22.01 7.95
C ALA A 20 -10.39 22.14 6.51
N ALA A 21 -9.11 22.49 6.32
CA ALA A 21 -8.49 22.58 4.99
C ALA A 21 -8.39 21.21 4.31
N ALA A 22 -7.97 20.17 5.04
CA ALA A 22 -7.91 18.80 4.51
C ALA A 22 -9.30 18.26 4.12
N THR A 23 -10.31 18.48 4.96
CA THR A 23 -11.71 18.11 4.67
C THR A 23 -12.23 18.84 3.45
N CYS A 24 -11.99 20.15 3.35
CA CYS A 24 -12.38 20.94 2.18
C CYS A 24 -11.69 20.44 0.90
N TYR A 25 -10.38 20.18 0.97
CA TYR A 25 -9.63 19.61 -0.15
C TYR A 25 -10.22 18.28 -0.62
N GLN A 26 -10.57 17.38 0.31
CA GLN A 26 -11.19 16.09 -0.02
C GLN A 26 -12.58 16.26 -0.64
N GLN A 27 -13.40 17.20 -0.14
CA GLN A 27 -14.73 17.48 -0.68
C GLN A 27 -14.69 18.06 -2.11
N GLN A 28 -13.72 18.94 -2.39
CA GLN A 28 -13.54 19.59 -3.69
C GLN A 28 -12.69 18.77 -4.67
N LEU A 29 -12.23 17.58 -4.26
CA LEU A 29 -11.31 16.76 -5.05
C LEU A 29 -11.85 16.39 -6.45
N PRO A 30 -13.14 16.03 -6.63
CA PRO A 30 -13.70 15.76 -7.95
C PRO A 30 -13.60 16.96 -8.90
N GLU A 31 -13.96 18.15 -8.42
CA GLU A 31 -13.95 19.41 -9.16
C GLU A 31 -12.52 19.84 -9.50
N MET A 32 -11.62 19.80 -8.52
CA MET A 32 -10.20 20.11 -8.72
C MET A 32 -9.56 19.15 -9.73
N THR A 33 -9.86 17.86 -9.67
CA THR A 33 -9.31 16.87 -10.60
C THR A 33 -9.81 17.13 -12.03
N ALA A 34 -11.11 17.40 -12.21
CA ALA A 34 -11.66 17.75 -13.51
C ALA A 34 -11.04 19.05 -14.06
N PHE A 35 -10.77 20.03 -13.20
CA PHE A 35 -10.07 21.25 -13.57
C PHE A 35 -8.63 20.98 -14.02
N VAL A 36 -7.88 20.14 -13.29
CA VAL A 36 -6.51 19.76 -13.66
C VAL A 36 -6.50 19.00 -14.99
N ASP A 37 -7.41 18.04 -15.20
CA ASP A 37 -7.57 17.31 -16.46
C ASP A 37 -7.77 18.26 -17.65
N GLU A 38 -8.68 19.22 -17.50
CA GLU A 38 -9.02 20.18 -18.55
C GLU A 38 -7.88 21.16 -18.87
N ASN A 39 -7.15 21.62 -17.85
CA ASN A 39 -6.03 22.54 -18.04
C ASN A 39 -4.81 21.82 -18.60
N MET A 40 -4.52 20.61 -18.13
CA MET A 40 -3.39 19.81 -18.62
C MET A 40 -3.59 19.38 -20.07
N ARG A 41 -4.81 18.96 -20.49
CA ARG A 41 -5.05 18.58 -21.89
C ARG A 41 -4.83 19.71 -22.88
N LYS A 42 -4.96 20.97 -22.43
CA LYS A 42 -4.78 22.18 -23.25
C LYS A 42 -3.31 22.60 -23.38
N GLN A 43 -2.41 22.02 -22.59
CA GLN A 43 -1.00 22.39 -22.62
C GLN A 43 -0.37 22.06 -23.96
N THR A 44 0.35 23.02 -24.53
CA THR A 44 1.06 22.84 -25.80
C THR A 44 2.09 21.73 -25.64
N GLY A 45 2.01 20.70 -26.49
CA GLY A 45 2.93 19.57 -26.45
C GLY A 45 2.62 18.53 -25.38
N ILE A 46 1.45 18.56 -24.73
CA ILE A 46 1.09 17.59 -23.70
C ILE A 46 1.24 16.13 -24.16
N ILE A 47 0.83 15.82 -25.39
CA ILE A 47 0.96 14.46 -25.97
C ILE A 47 2.42 14.00 -26.00
N ASN A 48 3.36 14.90 -26.29
CA ASN A 48 4.79 14.59 -26.25
C ASN A 48 5.29 14.47 -24.81
N MET A 49 4.81 15.32 -23.89
CA MET A 49 5.19 15.25 -22.47
C MET A 49 4.73 13.95 -21.80
N ILE A 50 3.60 13.38 -22.22
CA ILE A 50 3.14 12.08 -21.72
C ILE A 50 3.67 10.91 -22.57
N GLY A 51 4.68 11.12 -23.43
CA GLY A 51 5.32 10.04 -24.19
C GLY A 51 4.44 9.39 -25.25
N GLY A 52 3.42 10.09 -25.75
CA GLY A 52 2.44 9.55 -26.69
C GLY A 52 1.40 8.61 -26.06
N ASN A 53 1.35 8.53 -24.72
CA ASN A 53 0.33 7.75 -24.03
C ASN A 53 -1.08 8.35 -24.25
N PRO A 54 -2.16 7.54 -24.11
CA PRO A 54 -3.52 8.05 -24.10
C PRO A 54 -3.75 9.04 -22.94
N LEU A 55 -4.53 10.10 -23.18
CA LEU A 55 -4.88 11.09 -22.15
C LEU A 55 -5.54 10.45 -20.91
N GLN A 56 -6.25 9.34 -21.09
CA GLN A 56 -6.87 8.61 -19.98
C GLN A 56 -5.86 8.19 -18.91
N MET A 57 -4.64 7.80 -19.29
CA MET A 57 -3.59 7.46 -18.33
C MET A 57 -3.19 8.68 -17.49
N MET A 58 -3.12 9.86 -18.10
CA MET A 58 -2.85 11.12 -17.39
C MET A 58 -4.00 11.45 -16.41
N TYR A 59 -5.25 11.26 -16.82
CA TYR A 59 -6.41 11.51 -15.97
C TYR A 59 -6.47 10.56 -14.75
N GLU A 60 -6.12 9.29 -14.95
CA GLU A 60 -5.97 8.33 -13.85
C GLU A 60 -4.86 8.73 -12.88
N ASN A 61 -3.73 9.22 -13.42
CA ASN A 61 -2.63 9.75 -12.63
C ASN A 61 -3.06 10.93 -11.75
N HIS A 62 -3.83 11.88 -12.29
CA HIS A 62 -4.35 13.01 -11.51
C HIS A 62 -5.29 12.56 -10.38
N ARG A 63 -6.20 11.60 -10.66
CA ARG A 63 -7.09 11.04 -9.63
C ARG A 63 -6.30 10.41 -8.48
N HIS A 64 -5.28 9.61 -8.79
CA HIS A 64 -4.44 8.97 -7.78
C HIS A 64 -3.63 9.98 -6.97
N HIS A 65 -3.06 11.00 -7.64
CA HIS A 65 -2.33 12.06 -6.97
C HIS A 65 -3.22 12.85 -6.02
N GLY A 66 -4.40 13.28 -6.47
CA GLY A 66 -5.34 14.03 -5.63
C GLY A 66 -5.80 13.25 -4.40
N ALA A 67 -6.11 11.95 -4.55
CA ALA A 67 -6.45 11.07 -3.43
C ALA A 67 -5.28 10.87 -2.45
N PHE A 68 -4.05 10.74 -2.97
CA PHE A 68 -2.85 10.64 -2.15
C PHE A 68 -2.58 11.93 -1.37
N MET A 69 -2.70 13.09 -2.01
CA MET A 69 -2.51 14.38 -1.33
C MET A 69 -3.57 14.62 -0.26
N ALA A 70 -4.83 14.26 -0.49
CA ALA A 70 -5.87 14.29 0.54
C ALA A 70 -5.46 13.45 1.77
N THR A 71 -4.82 12.29 1.55
CA THR A 71 -4.29 11.46 2.63
C THR A 71 -3.13 12.11 3.37
N VAL A 72 -2.17 12.67 2.63
CA VAL A 72 -1.03 13.39 3.22
C VAL A 72 -1.50 14.55 4.09
N PHE A 73 -2.51 15.31 3.64
CA PHE A 73 -3.04 16.47 4.36
C PHE A 73 -3.80 16.09 5.62
N THR A 74 -4.61 15.03 5.58
CA THR A 74 -5.36 14.59 6.76
C THR A 74 -4.47 13.95 7.83
N VAL A 75 -3.52 13.08 7.44
CA VAL A 75 -2.60 12.44 8.40
C VAL A 75 -1.49 13.39 8.86
N GLY A 76 -1.14 14.38 8.03
CA GLY A 76 0.01 15.26 8.27
C GLY A 76 1.36 14.55 8.14
N ASN A 77 1.41 13.39 7.47
CA ASN A 77 2.64 12.61 7.30
C ASN A 77 3.39 13.03 6.04
N TYR A 78 4.18 14.10 6.14
CA TYR A 78 4.96 14.60 5.01
C TYR A 78 6.21 13.76 4.70
N GLN A 79 6.66 12.92 5.63
CA GLN A 79 7.71 11.94 5.34
C GLN A 79 7.20 10.85 4.38
N LEU A 80 5.93 10.48 4.48
CA LEU A 80 5.23 9.61 3.53
C LEU A 80 5.10 10.27 2.15
N LEU A 81 4.88 11.59 2.09
CA LEU A 81 4.96 12.34 0.84
C LEU A 81 6.37 12.21 0.24
N ALA A 82 7.40 12.61 0.99
CA ALA A 82 8.79 12.57 0.55
C ALA A 82 9.26 11.18 0.10
N GLN A 83 8.82 10.11 0.76
CA GLN A 83 9.19 8.74 0.37
C GLN A 83 8.54 8.27 -0.93
N THR A 84 7.38 8.81 -1.27
CA THR A 84 6.57 8.35 -2.41
C THR A 84 6.96 9.05 -3.70
N LEU A 85 7.37 10.32 -3.64
CA LEU A 85 7.65 11.12 -4.83
C LEU A 85 8.72 10.57 -5.78
N PRO A 86 9.88 10.05 -5.32
CA PRO A 86 10.86 9.47 -6.22
C PRO A 86 10.32 8.26 -7.00
N TRP A 87 9.46 7.47 -6.38
CA TRP A 87 8.79 6.34 -7.01
C TRP A 87 7.83 6.80 -8.10
N VAL A 88 7.02 7.83 -7.84
CA VAL A 88 6.11 8.41 -8.85
C VAL A 88 6.90 8.90 -10.07
N TYR A 89 7.98 9.65 -9.85
CA TYR A 89 8.86 10.16 -10.91
C TYR A 89 9.40 9.02 -11.78
N ARG A 90 9.88 7.95 -11.13
CA ARG A 90 10.45 6.78 -11.81
C ARG A 90 9.41 6.02 -12.63
N VAL A 91 8.26 5.70 -12.03
CA VAL A 91 7.17 4.93 -12.66
C VAL A 91 6.68 5.61 -13.93
N TYR A 92 6.44 6.92 -13.86
CA TYR A 92 5.90 7.70 -14.97
C TYR A 92 6.97 7.85 -16.06
N HIS A 93 8.20 8.17 -15.68
CA HIS A 93 9.29 8.32 -16.63
C HIS A 93 9.59 7.02 -17.40
N ASN A 94 9.60 5.87 -16.71
CA ASN A 94 9.77 4.56 -17.36
C ASN A 94 8.62 4.21 -18.32
N ARG A 95 7.47 4.89 -18.21
CA ARG A 95 6.32 4.78 -19.11
C ARG A 95 6.29 5.87 -20.18
N GLY A 96 7.36 6.65 -20.31
CA GLY A 96 7.54 7.64 -21.37
C GLY A 96 7.18 9.07 -20.99
N PHE A 97 6.73 9.34 -19.76
CA PHE A 97 6.49 10.71 -19.33
C PHE A 97 7.81 11.48 -19.21
N SER A 98 7.81 12.73 -19.68
CA SER A 98 8.90 13.67 -19.48
C SER A 98 8.92 14.15 -18.03
N TYR A 99 10.09 14.43 -17.48
CA TYR A 99 10.18 15.09 -16.16
C TYR A 99 9.54 16.48 -16.18
N GLU A 100 9.49 17.17 -17.33
CA GLU A 100 8.83 18.47 -17.48
C GLU A 100 7.32 18.42 -17.19
N TYR A 101 6.70 17.24 -17.22
CA TYR A 101 5.29 17.04 -16.87
C TYR A 101 5.01 17.42 -15.41
N PHE A 102 5.86 17.02 -14.46
CA PHE A 102 5.57 17.15 -13.03
C PHE A 102 5.38 18.60 -12.57
N PRO A 103 6.31 19.54 -12.81
CA PRO A 103 6.13 20.90 -12.32
C PRO A 103 4.97 21.62 -13.03
N LEU A 104 4.59 21.19 -14.23
CA LEU A 104 3.40 21.69 -14.92
C LEU A 104 2.12 21.22 -14.25
N GLU A 105 2.01 19.91 -13.99
CA GLU A 105 0.88 19.30 -13.31
C GLU A 105 0.68 19.86 -11.89
N LEU A 106 1.77 19.98 -11.11
CA LEU A 106 1.71 20.55 -9.76
C LEU A 106 1.28 22.03 -9.75
N ARG A 107 1.64 22.80 -10.79
CA ARG A 107 1.15 24.18 -10.95
C ARG A 107 -0.36 24.21 -11.24
N CYS A 108 -0.86 23.28 -12.06
CA CYS A 108 -2.31 23.15 -12.28
C CYS A 108 -3.05 22.80 -10.98
N TRP A 109 -2.47 21.97 -10.11
CA TRP A 109 -3.03 21.70 -8.78
C TRP A 109 -3.06 22.94 -7.88
N ILE A 110 -2.00 23.75 -7.88
CA ILE A 110 -1.99 25.02 -7.14
C ILE A 110 -3.15 25.91 -7.61
N THR A 111 -3.32 26.08 -8.92
CA THR A 111 -4.43 26.87 -9.47
C THR A 111 -5.81 26.28 -9.13
N ALA A 112 -5.94 24.95 -9.11
CA ALA A 112 -7.17 24.31 -8.66
C ALA A 112 -7.47 24.61 -7.18
N VAL A 113 -6.46 24.57 -6.32
CA VAL A 113 -6.60 24.94 -4.91
C VAL A 113 -7.01 26.41 -4.76
N GLU A 114 -6.41 27.31 -5.54
CA GLU A 114 -6.75 28.74 -5.55
C GLU A 114 -8.21 29.00 -5.97
N GLU A 115 -8.73 28.20 -6.91
CA GLU A 115 -10.08 28.33 -7.45
C GLU A 115 -11.16 27.73 -6.55
N PHE A 116 -10.92 26.53 -5.98
CA PHE A 116 -11.98 25.73 -5.35
C PHE A 116 -11.93 25.70 -3.82
N ILE A 117 -10.80 26.05 -3.19
CA ILE A 117 -10.67 26.06 -1.73
C ILE A 117 -10.79 27.50 -1.22
N PRO A 118 -11.48 27.81 -0.12
CA PRO A 118 -11.53 29.17 0.45
C PRO A 118 -10.13 29.71 0.78
N ALA A 119 -9.88 31.00 0.51
CA ALA A 119 -8.55 31.63 0.62
C ALA A 119 -7.89 31.43 2.00
N GLU A 120 -8.68 31.43 3.07
CA GLU A 120 -8.25 31.19 4.45
C GLU A 120 -7.74 29.76 4.72
N LEU A 121 -8.05 28.79 3.84
CA LEU A 121 -7.66 27.38 3.96
C LEU A 121 -6.54 26.97 2.98
N GLN A 122 -6.17 27.81 2.01
CA GLN A 122 -5.27 27.43 0.91
C GLN A 122 -3.77 27.41 1.28
N SER A 123 -3.34 28.28 2.19
CA SER A 123 -1.92 28.67 2.34
C SER A 123 -0.98 27.50 2.63
N ALA A 124 -1.33 26.60 3.56
CA ALA A 124 -0.52 25.42 3.86
C ALA A 124 -0.49 24.41 2.69
N ILE A 125 -1.62 24.21 2.01
CA ILE A 125 -1.75 23.30 0.86
C ILE A 125 -0.86 23.77 -0.29
N ILE A 126 -0.96 25.05 -0.66
CA ILE A 126 -0.15 25.66 -1.72
C ILE A 126 1.34 25.56 -1.38
N PHE A 127 1.72 25.82 -0.12
CA PHE A 127 3.11 25.72 0.31
C PHE A 127 3.68 24.31 0.09
N ILE A 128 2.90 23.25 0.36
CA ILE A 128 3.32 21.87 0.15
C ILE A 128 3.52 21.57 -1.33
N TYR A 129 2.60 22.02 -2.20
CA TYR A 129 2.77 21.89 -3.65
C TYR A 129 4.00 22.65 -4.16
N GLN A 130 4.24 23.86 -3.68
CA GLN A 130 5.43 24.64 -4.01
C GLN A 130 6.71 23.95 -3.54
N TRP A 131 6.69 23.34 -2.35
CA TRP A 131 7.80 22.53 -1.88
C TRP A 131 8.07 21.35 -2.81
N MET A 132 7.04 20.63 -3.27
CA MET A 132 7.20 19.52 -4.24
C MET A 132 7.85 19.99 -5.54
N ILE A 133 7.44 21.16 -6.06
CA ILE A 133 8.07 21.80 -7.23
C ILE A 133 9.53 22.14 -6.92
N GLY A 134 9.82 22.68 -5.74
CA GLY A 134 11.18 23.00 -5.29
C GLY A 134 12.10 21.76 -5.18
N GLN A 135 11.54 20.57 -4.94
CA GLN A 135 12.29 19.32 -4.90
C GLN A 135 12.54 18.69 -6.30
N HIS A 136 12.03 19.29 -7.38
CA HIS A 136 11.98 18.65 -8.70
C HIS A 136 13.29 17.99 -9.15
N ASN A 137 14.41 18.73 -9.18
CA ASN A 137 15.71 18.19 -9.61
C ASN A 137 16.21 17.08 -8.68
N THR A 138 16.01 17.23 -7.37
CA THR A 138 16.36 16.20 -6.39
C THR A 138 15.54 14.92 -6.58
N LEU A 139 14.24 15.05 -6.89
CA LEU A 139 13.38 13.92 -7.18
C LEU A 139 13.77 13.20 -8.48
N ILE A 140 14.23 13.92 -9.51
CA ILE A 140 14.81 13.32 -10.72
C ILE A 140 16.01 12.45 -10.34
N GLU A 141 16.98 13.00 -9.61
CA GLU A 141 18.19 12.25 -9.20
C GLU A 141 17.83 11.00 -8.38
N LEU A 142 16.93 11.13 -7.39
CA LEU A 142 16.46 9.99 -6.58
C LEU A 142 15.67 8.95 -7.41
N SER A 143 14.94 9.38 -8.43
CA SER A 143 14.19 8.51 -9.35
C SER A 143 15.07 7.74 -10.34
N GLN A 144 16.37 8.06 -10.42
CA GLN A 144 17.34 7.36 -11.26
C GLN A 144 18.21 6.38 -10.46
N GLN A 145 18.25 6.49 -9.13
CA GLN A 145 19.01 5.58 -8.28
C GLN A 145 18.50 4.14 -8.39
N GLU A 146 19.38 3.15 -8.29
CA GLU A 146 18.96 1.74 -8.31
C GLU A 146 18.06 1.43 -7.11
N LEU A 147 17.02 0.62 -7.38
CA LEU A 147 16.16 0.08 -6.34
C LEU A 147 16.87 -1.12 -5.73
N ASP A 148 17.29 -1.01 -4.48
CA ASP A 148 17.71 -2.17 -3.71
C ASP A 148 16.50 -3.08 -3.47
N VAL A 149 16.65 -4.37 -3.74
CA VAL A 149 15.68 -5.38 -3.29
C VAL A 149 15.92 -5.54 -1.79
N LEU A 150 15.15 -4.80 -0.98
CA LEU A 150 15.36 -4.69 0.47
C LEU A 150 14.96 -5.94 1.27
N VAL A 151 14.60 -7.05 0.63
CA VAL A 151 14.29 -8.31 1.33
C VAL A 151 15.49 -9.22 1.25
N ALA A 152 16.16 -9.40 2.39
CA ALA A 152 17.23 -10.39 2.52
C ALA A 152 16.65 -11.78 2.25
N VAL A 153 17.25 -12.49 1.30
CA VAL A 153 16.94 -13.88 1.01
C VAL A 153 18.19 -14.68 1.35
N ASP A 154 18.01 -15.72 2.16
CA ASP A 154 19.08 -16.63 2.54
C ASP A 154 19.70 -17.26 1.29
N SER A 155 21.02 -17.43 1.26
CA SER A 155 21.76 -17.89 0.08
C SER A 155 21.20 -19.18 -0.52
N ASP A 156 20.76 -20.09 0.35
CA ASP A 156 20.26 -21.42 0.00
C ASP A 156 18.88 -21.36 -0.69
N TRP A 157 18.19 -20.22 -0.58
CA TRP A 157 16.87 -19.99 -1.17
C TRP A 157 16.93 -19.16 -2.45
N LEU A 158 18.05 -18.52 -2.75
CA LEU A 158 18.16 -17.57 -3.85
C LEU A 158 17.84 -18.20 -5.21
N GLU A 159 18.39 -19.40 -5.48
CA GLU A 159 18.10 -20.14 -6.71
C GLU A 159 16.61 -20.48 -6.81
N ARG A 160 16.02 -20.99 -5.72
CA ARG A 160 14.60 -21.36 -5.66
C ARG A 160 13.67 -20.18 -5.88
N LYS A 161 13.96 -19.05 -5.24
CA LYS A 161 13.25 -17.79 -5.41
C LYS A 161 13.38 -17.26 -6.85
N ASN A 162 14.54 -17.39 -7.48
CA ASN A 162 14.74 -16.98 -8.87
C ASN A 162 13.95 -17.87 -9.85
N GLU A 163 14.02 -19.19 -9.66
CA GLU A 163 13.25 -20.17 -10.42
C GLU A 163 11.74 -19.89 -10.31
N PHE A 164 11.24 -19.66 -9.09
CA PHE A 164 9.82 -19.39 -8.84
C PHE A 164 9.36 -18.11 -9.54
N ARG A 165 10.12 -17.01 -9.41
CA ARG A 165 9.82 -15.74 -10.09
C ARG A 165 9.72 -15.92 -11.60
N VAL A 166 10.68 -16.62 -12.20
CA VAL A 166 10.70 -16.84 -13.66
C VAL A 166 9.51 -17.70 -14.09
N ALA A 167 9.19 -18.76 -13.34
CA ALA A 167 8.05 -19.61 -13.60
C ALA A 167 6.73 -18.82 -13.53
N ALA A 168 6.54 -18.03 -12.48
CA ALA A 168 5.35 -17.18 -12.28
C ALA A 168 5.17 -16.17 -13.43
N LEU A 169 6.23 -15.45 -13.82
CA LEU A 169 6.19 -14.49 -14.93
C LEU A 169 5.92 -15.13 -16.29
N ARG A 170 6.28 -16.41 -16.47
CA ARG A 170 6.03 -17.19 -17.69
C ARG A 170 4.68 -17.90 -17.70
N GLY A 171 3.91 -17.82 -16.62
CA GLY A 171 2.64 -18.52 -16.51
C GLY A 171 2.75 -20.01 -16.17
N ASP A 172 3.92 -20.50 -15.78
CA ASP A 172 4.15 -21.92 -15.44
C ASP A 172 3.66 -22.24 -14.02
N HIS A 173 2.34 -22.19 -13.87
CA HIS A 173 1.67 -22.49 -12.60
C HIS A 173 1.97 -23.92 -12.10
N ARG A 174 2.22 -24.87 -13.01
CA ARG A 174 2.51 -26.27 -12.65
C ARG A 174 3.84 -26.38 -11.94
N LEU A 175 4.88 -25.69 -12.45
CA LEU A 175 6.17 -25.63 -11.79
C LEU A 175 6.05 -24.91 -10.44
N CYS A 176 5.39 -23.76 -10.38
CA CYS A 176 5.19 -23.04 -9.12
C CYS A 176 4.49 -23.90 -8.05
N LEU A 177 3.42 -24.61 -8.41
CA LEU A 177 2.72 -25.54 -7.52
C LEU A 177 3.61 -26.71 -7.08
N LYS A 178 4.37 -27.29 -8.00
CA LYS A 178 5.32 -28.38 -7.68
C LYS A 178 6.38 -27.91 -6.69
N MET A 179 6.97 -26.74 -6.90
CA MET A 179 7.97 -26.16 -6.00
C MET A 179 7.39 -25.96 -4.60
N ALA A 180 6.21 -25.35 -4.51
CA ALA A 180 5.55 -25.07 -3.25
C ALA A 180 5.17 -26.35 -2.49
N THR A 181 4.46 -27.28 -3.14
CA THR A 181 4.03 -28.55 -2.51
C THR A 181 5.17 -29.52 -2.22
N THR A 182 6.33 -29.36 -2.88
CA THR A 182 7.54 -30.13 -2.52
C THR A 182 8.21 -29.57 -1.28
N ARG A 183 8.18 -28.24 -1.07
CA ARG A 183 8.84 -27.59 0.06
C ARG A 183 7.97 -27.52 1.31
N VAL A 184 6.67 -27.25 1.16
CA VAL A 184 5.72 -27.11 2.25
C VAL A 184 5.08 -28.47 2.51
N LYS A 185 5.52 -29.12 3.59
CA LYS A 185 5.00 -30.43 4.04
C LYS A 185 4.26 -30.33 5.36
N HIS A 186 4.62 -29.35 6.18
CA HIS A 186 4.05 -29.10 7.48
C HIS A 186 3.71 -27.60 7.64
N PRO A 187 2.80 -27.22 8.56
CA PRO A 187 2.43 -25.82 8.79
C PRO A 187 3.63 -24.88 9.02
N GLU A 188 4.67 -25.34 9.70
CA GLU A 188 5.88 -24.56 9.98
C GLU A 188 6.68 -24.20 8.72
N ASP A 189 6.54 -24.95 7.63
CA ASP A 189 7.26 -24.67 6.38
C ASP A 189 6.70 -23.46 5.62
N ILE A 190 5.45 -23.06 5.91
CA ILE A 190 4.76 -21.97 5.20
C ILE A 190 5.51 -20.65 5.37
N ILE A 191 5.93 -20.34 6.61
CA ILE A 191 6.54 -19.05 6.91
C ILE A 191 7.86 -18.86 6.14
N ASP A 192 8.70 -19.89 6.11
CA ASP A 192 9.95 -19.86 5.36
C ASP A 192 9.69 -19.75 3.86
N PHE A 193 8.74 -20.52 3.33
CA PHE A 193 8.41 -20.45 1.91
C PHE A 193 7.87 -19.05 1.52
N TYR A 194 7.06 -18.42 2.37
CA TYR A 194 6.50 -17.10 2.10
C TYR A 194 7.59 -16.02 2.15
N LEU A 195 8.41 -16.01 3.19
CA LEU A 195 9.44 -14.99 3.40
C LEU A 195 10.65 -15.16 2.47
N GLN A 196 11.04 -16.39 2.13
CA GLN A 196 12.23 -16.66 1.33
C GLN A 196 11.95 -16.81 -0.17
N VAL A 197 10.70 -17.11 -0.56
CA VAL A 197 10.34 -17.33 -1.98
C VAL A 197 9.27 -16.35 -2.45
N LEU A 198 8.07 -16.39 -1.87
CA LEU A 198 6.92 -15.69 -2.44
C LEU A 198 7.05 -14.16 -2.35
N GLN A 199 7.27 -13.63 -1.13
CA GLN A 199 7.39 -12.20 -0.89
C GLN A 199 8.54 -11.57 -1.70
N PRO A 200 9.79 -12.07 -1.64
CA PRO A 200 10.89 -11.51 -2.42
C PRO A 200 10.68 -11.65 -3.94
N ALA A 201 10.10 -12.76 -4.42
CA ALA A 201 9.76 -12.89 -5.84
C ALA A 201 8.74 -11.84 -6.29
N LEU A 202 7.67 -11.61 -5.51
CA LEU A 202 6.65 -10.59 -5.81
C LEU A 202 7.21 -9.17 -5.73
N TYR A 203 8.12 -8.88 -4.82
CA TYR A 203 8.77 -7.58 -4.75
C TYR A 203 9.61 -7.31 -5.99
N GLU A 204 10.36 -8.31 -6.47
CA GLU A 204 11.10 -8.19 -7.72
C GLU A 204 10.18 -8.09 -8.95
N VAL A 205 9.04 -8.78 -8.96
CA VAL A 205 7.99 -8.59 -9.98
C VAL A 205 7.50 -7.14 -9.99
N GLY A 206 7.22 -6.57 -8.81
CA GLY A 206 6.84 -5.16 -8.67
C GLY A 206 7.92 -4.20 -9.18
N ILE A 207 9.19 -4.46 -8.89
CA ILE A 207 10.33 -3.67 -9.40
C ILE A 207 10.44 -3.78 -10.93
N LEU A 208 10.26 -4.97 -11.50
CA LEU A 208 10.26 -5.14 -12.95
C LEU A 208 9.11 -4.37 -13.61
N TRP A 209 7.94 -4.34 -12.99
CA TRP A 209 6.79 -3.55 -13.45
C TRP A 209 7.03 -2.04 -13.32
N GLU A 210 7.63 -1.59 -12.22
CA GLU A 210 8.04 -0.19 -12.01
C GLU A 210 9.05 0.26 -13.08
N LYS A 211 10.01 -0.61 -13.40
CA LYS A 211 11.02 -0.41 -14.47
C LYS A 211 10.47 -0.59 -15.90
N ASN A 212 9.16 -0.80 -16.04
CA ASN A 212 8.48 -1.07 -17.32
C ASN A 212 9.14 -2.23 -18.12
N LYS A 213 9.68 -3.24 -17.43
CA LYS A 213 10.29 -4.45 -18.00
C LYS A 213 9.28 -5.58 -18.20
N ILE A 214 8.17 -5.51 -17.48
CA ILE A 214 7.01 -6.40 -17.62
C ILE A 214 5.75 -5.55 -17.69
N SER A 215 4.73 -6.05 -18.38
CA SER A 215 3.41 -5.40 -18.43
C SER A 215 2.62 -5.65 -17.15
N VAL A 216 1.55 -4.86 -16.96
CA VAL A 216 0.57 -5.10 -15.89
C VAL A 216 -0.07 -6.50 -16.01
N ALA A 217 -0.25 -7.01 -17.23
CA ALA A 217 -0.78 -8.36 -17.44
C ALA A 217 0.17 -9.46 -16.92
N GLN A 218 1.49 -9.25 -17.02
CA GLN A 218 2.48 -10.19 -16.48
C GLN A 218 2.57 -10.11 -14.96
N GLU A 219 2.46 -8.91 -14.38
CA GLU A 219 2.35 -8.74 -12.93
C GLU A 219 1.09 -9.45 -12.40
N HIS A 220 -0.08 -9.17 -12.97
CA HIS A 220 -1.34 -9.83 -12.60
C HIS A 220 -1.28 -11.36 -12.78
N LEU A 221 -0.63 -11.85 -13.84
CA LEU A 221 -0.42 -13.28 -14.04
C LEU A 221 0.40 -13.89 -12.91
N ALA A 222 1.50 -13.25 -12.51
CA ALA A 222 2.35 -13.72 -11.42
C ALA A 222 1.58 -13.72 -10.08
N SER A 223 0.88 -12.63 -9.77
CA SER A 223 0.05 -12.48 -8.57
C SER A 223 -1.07 -13.54 -8.51
N ALA A 224 -1.76 -13.80 -9.63
CA ALA A 224 -2.79 -14.85 -9.72
C ALA A 224 -2.23 -16.28 -9.61
N ILE A 225 -0.96 -16.51 -9.98
CA ILE A 225 -0.30 -17.80 -9.75
C ILE A 225 0.07 -17.95 -8.27
N VAL A 226 0.55 -16.88 -7.63
CA VAL A 226 0.88 -16.91 -6.21
C VAL A 226 -0.35 -17.20 -5.37
N THR A 227 -1.50 -16.57 -5.61
CA THR A 227 -2.73 -16.87 -4.85
C THR A 227 -3.16 -18.33 -5.00
N ARG A 228 -3.03 -18.91 -6.20
CA ARG A 228 -3.26 -20.36 -6.42
C ARG A 228 -2.27 -21.24 -5.66
N VAL A 229 -1.00 -20.85 -5.61
CA VAL A 229 0.04 -21.55 -4.87
C VAL A 229 -0.25 -21.53 -3.37
N MET A 230 -0.61 -20.36 -2.82
CA MET A 230 -0.96 -20.18 -1.41
C MET A 230 -2.15 -21.06 -1.02
N ALA A 231 -3.23 -21.01 -1.82
CA ALA A 231 -4.40 -21.87 -1.60
C ALA A 231 -4.06 -23.38 -1.63
N ALA A 232 -3.11 -23.79 -2.48
CA ALA A 232 -2.70 -25.19 -2.55
C ALA A 232 -1.86 -25.64 -1.34
N VAL A 233 -0.99 -24.77 -0.81
CA VAL A 233 -0.18 -25.11 0.37
C VAL A 233 -0.96 -25.00 1.68
N ASN A 234 -2.01 -24.18 1.75
CA ASN A 234 -2.89 -24.08 2.91
C ASN A 234 -3.52 -25.44 3.30
N LEU A 235 -3.62 -26.42 2.37
CA LEU A 235 -4.08 -27.78 2.68
C LEU A 235 -3.31 -28.48 3.82
N VAL A 236 -2.06 -28.11 4.12
CA VAL A 236 -1.30 -28.65 5.25
C VAL A 236 -1.83 -28.17 6.61
N LEU A 237 -2.70 -27.15 6.62
CA LEU A 237 -3.32 -26.58 7.81
C LEU A 237 -4.57 -27.33 8.26
N ILE A 238 -5.11 -28.22 7.40
CA ILE A 238 -6.24 -29.08 7.74
C ILE A 238 -5.86 -29.98 8.92
N GLY A 239 -6.55 -29.79 10.04
CA GLY A 239 -6.28 -30.51 11.28
C GLY A 239 -7.39 -30.27 12.31
N PRO A 240 -7.26 -30.86 13.52
CA PRO A 240 -8.28 -30.75 14.55
C PRO A 240 -8.52 -29.30 14.98
N GLU A 241 -9.79 -28.96 15.19
CA GLU A 241 -10.26 -27.63 15.58
C GLU A 241 -9.97 -27.38 17.06
N SER A 242 -8.85 -26.73 17.33
CA SER A 242 -8.53 -26.15 18.64
C SER A 242 -7.98 -24.77 18.40
N TYR A 243 -8.74 -23.75 18.81
CA TYR A 243 -8.46 -22.36 18.48
C TYR A 243 -8.12 -21.53 19.70
N ARG A 244 -7.18 -20.59 19.55
CA ARG A 244 -6.74 -19.66 20.60
C ARG A 244 -7.64 -18.44 20.76
N GLY A 245 -8.39 -18.12 19.71
CA GLY A 245 -9.21 -16.91 19.56
C GLY A 245 -9.69 -16.77 18.11
N ARG A 246 -10.53 -15.77 17.87
CA ARG A 246 -11.07 -15.44 16.55
C ARG A 246 -10.40 -14.20 15.99
N ALA A 247 -10.00 -14.25 14.72
CA ALA A 247 -9.38 -13.14 14.03
C ALA A 247 -10.07 -12.88 12.69
N VAL A 248 -10.37 -11.62 12.40
CA VAL A 248 -10.75 -11.19 11.05
C VAL A 248 -9.52 -10.59 10.38
N VAL A 249 -9.25 -10.99 9.13
CA VAL A 249 -8.11 -10.49 8.35
C VAL A 249 -8.61 -9.96 7.01
N ALA A 250 -8.22 -8.73 6.66
CA ALA A 250 -8.62 -8.13 5.39
C ALA A 250 -7.55 -7.17 4.85
N ALA A 251 -7.50 -6.99 3.53
CA ALA A 251 -6.96 -5.74 2.99
C ALA A 251 -8.01 -4.63 3.23
N CYS A 252 -7.56 -3.42 3.59
CA CYS A 252 -8.49 -2.34 3.90
C CYS A 252 -9.38 -1.93 2.71
N ALA A 253 -10.39 -1.10 2.96
CA ALA A 253 -11.22 -0.54 1.89
C ALA A 253 -10.35 0.17 0.84
N ASN A 254 -10.72 0.03 -0.44
CA ASN A 254 -9.96 0.57 -1.58
C ASN A 254 -8.52 0.02 -1.71
N GLU A 255 -8.23 -1.14 -1.09
CA GLU A 255 -6.98 -1.88 -1.25
C GLU A 255 -7.21 -3.18 -2.02
N TYR A 256 -6.59 -3.28 -3.19
CA TYR A 256 -6.68 -4.47 -4.05
C TYR A 256 -5.52 -5.44 -3.83
N HIS A 257 -4.49 -5.05 -3.08
CA HIS A 257 -3.33 -5.89 -2.79
C HIS A 257 -3.63 -6.87 -1.66
N GLU A 258 -4.20 -8.03 -2.01
CA GLU A 258 -4.70 -9.01 -1.04
C GLU A 258 -3.64 -9.99 -0.51
N ILE A 259 -2.56 -10.23 -1.26
CA ILE A 259 -1.60 -11.31 -0.98
C ILE A 259 -0.97 -11.18 0.42
N GLY A 260 -0.66 -9.95 0.85
CA GLY A 260 -0.12 -9.71 2.20
C GLY A 260 -1.11 -10.05 3.32
N ALA A 261 -2.41 -9.77 3.11
CA ALA A 261 -3.47 -10.15 4.04
C ALA A 261 -3.66 -11.68 4.07
N MET A 262 -3.64 -12.33 2.91
CA MET A 262 -3.70 -13.79 2.80
C MET A 262 -2.50 -14.46 3.50
N MET A 263 -1.29 -13.92 3.34
CA MET A 263 -0.10 -14.43 4.04
C MET A 263 -0.26 -14.35 5.56
N ILE A 264 -0.79 -13.25 6.08
CA ILE A 264 -1.06 -13.13 7.52
C ILE A 264 -2.12 -14.13 7.95
N ALA A 265 -3.23 -14.27 7.21
CA ALA A 265 -4.29 -15.23 7.52
C ALA A 265 -3.73 -16.65 7.67
N ASP A 266 -2.97 -17.14 6.68
CA ASP A 266 -2.34 -18.47 6.71
C ASP A 266 -1.42 -18.62 7.93
N ILE A 267 -0.62 -17.60 8.26
CA ILE A 267 0.28 -17.64 9.42
C ILE A 267 -0.48 -17.70 10.74
N LEU A 268 -1.60 -16.99 10.86
CA LEU A 268 -2.45 -17.07 12.05
C LEU A 268 -3.14 -18.43 12.18
N GLU A 269 -3.57 -19.02 11.07
CA GLU A 269 -4.08 -20.40 11.03
C GLU A 269 -3.01 -21.42 11.45
N THR A 270 -1.75 -21.24 11.02
CA THR A 270 -0.63 -22.09 11.49
C THR A 270 -0.45 -22.00 13.01
N ASP A 271 -0.76 -20.84 13.60
CA ASP A 271 -0.70 -20.60 15.04
C ASP A 271 -2.03 -20.90 15.77
N LYS A 272 -2.98 -21.54 15.10
CA LYS A 272 -4.26 -22.00 15.65
C LYS A 272 -5.21 -20.86 16.03
N TRP A 273 -5.26 -19.80 15.25
CA TRP A 273 -6.38 -18.86 15.26
C TRP A 273 -7.52 -19.38 14.39
N ASN A 274 -8.77 -19.07 14.78
CA ASN A 274 -9.91 -19.22 13.88
C ASN A 274 -9.99 -17.94 13.05
N VAL A 275 -9.63 -18.02 11.77
CA VAL A 275 -9.43 -16.85 10.91
C VAL A 275 -10.55 -16.73 9.88
N SER A 276 -11.19 -15.55 9.84
CA SER A 276 -12.04 -15.13 8.74
C SER A 276 -11.25 -14.20 7.83
N TYR A 277 -10.75 -14.73 6.71
CA TYR A 277 -10.08 -13.93 5.68
C TYR A 277 -11.10 -13.39 4.67
N LEU A 278 -11.20 -12.06 4.57
CA LEU A 278 -12.24 -11.39 3.77
C LEU A 278 -11.76 -10.90 2.40
N GLY A 279 -10.50 -11.14 2.04
CA GLY A 279 -9.95 -10.70 0.76
C GLY A 279 -9.56 -9.22 0.72
N ALA A 280 -9.64 -8.66 -0.48
CA ALA A 280 -9.33 -7.27 -0.78
C ALA A 280 -10.60 -6.41 -0.91
N ASN A 281 -10.41 -5.10 -0.71
CA ASN A 281 -11.41 -4.06 -1.01
C ASN A 281 -12.80 -4.32 -0.41
N VAL A 282 -12.85 -4.81 0.83
CA VAL A 282 -14.11 -4.93 1.58
C VAL A 282 -14.59 -3.53 1.94
N PRO A 283 -15.81 -3.12 1.53
CA PRO A 283 -16.35 -1.81 1.89
C PRO A 283 -16.41 -1.64 3.42
N ALA A 284 -16.09 -0.44 3.92
CA ALA A 284 -15.99 -0.20 5.36
C ALA A 284 -17.31 -0.51 6.11
N ALA A 285 -18.46 -0.19 5.52
CA ALA A 285 -19.77 -0.50 6.10
C ALA A 285 -20.00 -2.00 6.24
N ASP A 286 -19.71 -2.78 5.20
CA ASP A 286 -19.86 -4.24 5.21
C ASP A 286 -18.89 -4.90 6.20
N LEU A 287 -17.66 -4.37 6.31
CA LEU A 287 -16.70 -4.84 7.31
C LEU A 287 -17.20 -4.59 8.73
N LEU A 288 -17.76 -3.42 9.02
CA LEU A 288 -18.33 -3.10 10.34
C LEU A 288 -19.49 -4.04 10.69
N ASP A 289 -20.39 -4.29 9.74
CA ASP A 289 -21.52 -5.22 9.93
C ASP A 289 -21.03 -6.66 10.17
N HIS A 290 -20.01 -7.09 9.43
CA HIS A 290 -19.38 -8.37 9.62
C HIS A 290 -18.73 -8.50 11.02
N LEU A 291 -18.00 -7.48 11.48
CA LEU A 291 -17.38 -7.47 12.81
C LEU A 291 -18.40 -7.55 13.95
N ARG A 292 -19.57 -6.91 13.81
CA ARG A 292 -20.67 -7.00 14.78
C ARG A 292 -21.23 -8.41 14.91
N ILE A 293 -21.31 -9.13 13.79
CA ILE A 293 -21.83 -10.51 13.74
C ILE A 293 -20.79 -11.49 14.26
N GLU A 294 -19.56 -11.41 13.76
CA GLU A 294 -18.51 -12.38 14.09
C GLU A 294 -17.95 -12.18 15.50
N LYS A 295 -17.86 -10.93 15.97
CA LYS A 295 -17.27 -10.56 17.27
C LYS A 295 -15.86 -11.14 17.47
N PRO A 296 -14.90 -10.86 16.57
CA PRO A 296 -13.56 -11.39 16.69
C PRO A 296 -12.82 -10.79 17.90
N ASP A 297 -11.81 -11.51 18.41
CA ASP A 297 -10.89 -10.96 19.41
C ASP A 297 -9.94 -9.93 18.75
N VAL A 298 -9.58 -10.17 17.48
CA VAL A 298 -8.63 -9.34 16.73
C VAL A 298 -9.12 -9.05 15.31
N LEU A 299 -8.91 -7.82 14.85
CA LEU A 299 -8.95 -7.41 13.45
C LEU A 299 -7.52 -7.10 12.98
N ALA A 300 -7.05 -7.78 11.93
CA ALA A 300 -5.78 -7.48 11.27
C ALA A 300 -6.01 -6.86 9.88
N LEU A 301 -5.49 -5.65 9.67
CA LEU A 301 -5.62 -4.91 8.41
C LEU A 301 -4.27 -4.85 7.68
N SER A 302 -4.25 -5.33 6.44
CA SER A 302 -3.12 -5.14 5.53
C SER A 302 -3.32 -3.88 4.68
N VAL A 303 -2.32 -3.01 4.66
CA VAL A 303 -2.37 -1.74 3.92
C VAL A 303 -1.09 -1.58 3.12
N THR A 304 -1.22 -1.58 1.79
CA THR A 304 -0.10 -1.45 0.86
C THR A 304 0.03 -0.02 0.39
N MET A 305 -1.09 0.58 -0.03
CA MET A 305 -1.12 1.91 -0.62
C MET A 305 -1.27 3.00 0.45
N PRO A 306 -0.35 3.98 0.50
CA PRO A 306 -0.41 5.10 1.43
C PRO A 306 -1.74 5.85 1.48
N PHE A 307 -2.43 5.99 0.34
CA PHE A 307 -3.70 6.74 0.25
C PHE A 307 -4.89 6.06 0.95
N ASN A 308 -4.72 4.84 1.47
CA ASN A 308 -5.75 4.14 2.24
C ASN A 308 -5.64 4.38 3.77
N ILE A 309 -4.59 5.06 4.24
CA ILE A 309 -4.34 5.28 5.68
C ILE A 309 -5.48 6.06 6.36
N ASN A 310 -6.03 7.08 5.71
CA ASN A 310 -7.17 7.83 6.25
C ASN A 310 -8.39 6.95 6.48
N GLN A 311 -8.75 6.16 5.47
CA GLN A 311 -9.92 5.27 5.53
C GLN A 311 -9.75 4.24 6.66
N VAL A 312 -8.52 3.79 6.91
CA VAL A 312 -8.20 2.92 8.05
C VAL A 312 -8.40 3.64 9.38
N ALA A 313 -7.95 4.89 9.51
CA ALA A 313 -8.17 5.68 10.72
C ALA A 313 -9.67 5.94 10.99
N GLU A 314 -10.44 6.26 9.94
CA GLU A 314 -11.89 6.44 10.02
C GLU A 314 -12.60 5.16 10.43
N LEU A 315 -12.25 4.02 9.82
CA LEU A 315 -12.78 2.70 10.17
C LEU A 315 -12.51 2.37 11.64
N ILE A 316 -11.26 2.55 12.09
CA ILE A 316 -10.88 2.30 13.48
C ILE A 316 -11.66 3.23 14.42
N GLY A 317 -11.81 4.51 14.07
CA GLY A 317 -12.62 5.46 14.82
C GLY A 317 -14.06 4.99 14.99
N GLN A 318 -14.69 4.47 13.93
CA GLN A 318 -16.05 3.90 13.97
C GLN A 318 -16.12 2.65 14.86
N ILE A 319 -15.12 1.76 14.78
CA ILE A 319 -15.02 0.58 15.66
C ILE A 319 -14.93 0.99 17.14
N ARG A 320 -14.18 2.04 17.47
CA ARG A 320 -14.03 2.53 18.86
C ARG A 320 -15.26 3.23 19.40
N GLN A 321 -16.08 3.83 18.53
CA GLN A 321 -17.33 4.48 18.92
C GLN A 321 -18.46 3.47 19.18
N ASP A 322 -18.35 2.26 18.63
CA ASP A 322 -19.30 1.18 18.85
C ASP A 322 -18.91 0.37 20.10
N THR A 323 -19.74 0.44 21.15
CA THR A 323 -19.44 -0.19 22.45
C THR A 323 -19.31 -1.72 22.36
N ASP A 324 -19.97 -2.36 21.41
CA ASP A 324 -19.92 -3.81 21.23
C ASP A 324 -18.65 -4.26 20.52
N MET A 325 -17.95 -3.34 19.86
CA MET A 325 -16.70 -3.61 19.13
C MET A 325 -15.47 -2.94 19.76
N ALA A 326 -15.65 -2.06 20.74
CA ALA A 326 -14.57 -1.29 21.36
C ALA A 326 -13.44 -2.18 21.94
N SER A 327 -13.76 -3.42 22.34
CA SER A 327 -12.79 -4.39 22.87
C SER A 327 -11.96 -5.12 21.81
N ILE A 328 -12.35 -5.07 20.53
CA ILE A 328 -11.62 -5.72 19.44
C ILE A 328 -10.20 -5.14 19.36
N LYS A 329 -9.19 -6.01 19.41
CA LYS A 329 -7.81 -5.58 19.19
C LYS A 329 -7.55 -5.37 17.71
N ILE A 330 -6.90 -4.26 17.35
CA ILE A 330 -6.68 -3.90 15.95
C ILE A 330 -5.18 -3.86 15.68
N ILE A 331 -4.73 -4.70 14.75
CA ILE A 331 -3.36 -4.70 14.25
C ILE A 331 -3.36 -4.17 12.82
N VAL A 332 -2.42 -3.29 12.51
CA VAL A 332 -2.18 -2.83 11.14
C VAL A 332 -0.81 -3.30 10.66
N GLY A 333 -0.65 -3.44 9.36
CA GLY A 333 0.63 -3.81 8.74
C GLY A 333 0.62 -3.55 7.25
N GLY A 334 1.64 -4.07 6.57
CA GLY A 334 1.84 -3.87 5.14
C GLY A 334 2.74 -2.67 4.82
N ARG A 335 2.98 -2.45 3.53
CA ARG A 335 3.99 -1.49 3.04
C ARG A 335 3.71 -0.04 3.43
N ALA A 336 2.45 0.33 3.67
CA ALA A 336 2.11 1.67 4.13
C ALA A 336 2.61 1.94 5.57
N PHE A 337 2.78 0.88 6.37
CA PHE A 337 3.23 0.95 7.77
C PHE A 337 4.69 0.56 7.98
N SER A 338 5.44 0.20 6.93
CA SER A 338 6.88 -0.12 7.03
C SER A 338 7.79 1.10 7.23
N GLY A 339 7.20 2.31 7.30
CA GLY A 339 7.88 3.59 7.49
C GLY A 339 7.97 3.99 8.97
N PRO A 340 7.43 5.16 9.38
CA PRO A 340 7.52 5.62 10.76
C PRO A 340 6.86 4.64 11.74
N ARG A 341 7.61 4.21 12.77
CA ARG A 341 7.16 3.23 13.78
C ARG A 341 5.92 3.65 14.58
N GLU A 342 5.49 4.90 14.49
CA GLU A 342 4.42 5.49 15.28
C GLU A 342 3.14 5.77 14.48
N LEU A 343 3.13 5.53 13.16
CA LEU A 343 1.96 5.80 12.30
C LEU A 343 0.70 5.05 12.75
N TRP A 344 0.87 3.82 13.25
CA TRP A 344 -0.24 3.00 13.74
C TRP A 344 -0.96 3.62 14.95
N LYS A 345 -0.26 4.42 15.77
CA LYS A 345 -0.88 5.15 16.89
C LYS A 345 -1.76 6.29 16.40
N GLN A 346 -1.36 6.95 15.30
CA GLN A 346 -2.13 8.05 14.70
C GLN A 346 -3.46 7.56 14.11
N VAL A 347 -3.48 6.34 13.56
CA VAL A 347 -4.72 5.73 13.06
C VAL A 347 -5.55 5.04 14.16
N GLY A 348 -5.07 5.01 15.40
CA GLY A 348 -5.79 4.43 16.55
C GLY A 348 -5.73 2.90 16.69
N ALA A 349 -4.80 2.24 15.98
CA ALA A 349 -4.58 0.80 16.13
C ALA A 349 -3.96 0.44 17.50
N ASP A 350 -4.07 -0.82 17.92
CA ASP A 350 -3.44 -1.33 19.15
C ASP A 350 -1.98 -1.75 18.94
N ALA A 351 -1.61 -2.17 17.72
CA ALA A 351 -0.24 -2.51 17.36
C ALA A 351 0.00 -2.45 15.85
N CYS A 352 1.29 -2.52 15.47
CA CYS A 352 1.74 -2.68 14.10
C CYS A 352 2.73 -3.83 14.00
N ALA A 353 2.64 -4.63 12.95
CA ALA A 353 3.61 -5.67 12.62
C ALA A 353 4.42 -5.30 11.38
N ALA A 354 5.74 -5.40 11.45
CA ALA A 354 6.64 -5.14 10.31
C ALA A 354 6.72 -6.34 9.34
N ASP A 355 6.53 -7.56 9.84
CA ASP A 355 6.56 -8.79 9.06
C ASP A 355 5.65 -9.89 9.63
N LEU A 356 5.62 -11.04 8.96
CA LEU A 356 4.79 -12.19 9.34
C LEU A 356 5.18 -12.81 10.69
N VAL A 357 6.47 -12.77 11.05
CA VAL A 357 6.99 -13.33 12.30
C VAL A 357 6.55 -12.46 13.48
N GLU A 358 6.73 -11.15 13.36
CA GLU A 358 6.30 -10.18 14.36
C GLU A 358 4.77 -10.19 14.52
N ALA A 359 4.02 -10.27 13.42
CA ALA A 359 2.56 -10.37 13.47
C ALA A 359 2.10 -11.58 14.30
N ARG A 360 2.67 -12.77 14.03
CA ARG A 360 2.38 -13.98 14.81
C ARG A 360 2.70 -13.79 16.29
N GLN A 361 3.83 -13.17 16.60
CA GLN A 361 4.24 -12.95 17.99
C GLN A 361 3.33 -11.94 18.72
N LEU A 362 2.96 -10.84 18.06
CA LEU A 362 2.03 -9.84 18.59
C LEU A 362 0.64 -10.44 18.84
N MET A 363 0.13 -11.24 17.92
CA MET A 363 -1.18 -11.91 18.07
C MET A 363 -1.23 -12.76 19.34
N ARG A 364 -0.15 -13.47 19.68
CA ARG A 364 -0.08 -14.26 20.92
C ARG A 364 -0.20 -13.42 22.20
N THR A 365 0.08 -12.12 22.13
CA THR A 365 -0.08 -11.18 23.26
C THR A 365 -1.51 -10.65 23.43
N PHE A 366 -2.32 -10.65 22.36
CA PHE A 366 -3.70 -10.16 22.39
C PHE A 366 -4.73 -11.20 22.83
N ARG A 367 -4.26 -12.29 23.41
CA ARG A 367 -5.12 -13.36 23.90
C ARG A 367 -6.11 -12.80 24.96
N SER A 368 -7.39 -13.07 24.76
CA SER A 368 -8.39 -12.90 25.81
C SER A 368 -8.02 -13.79 27.00
N ALA A 369 -8.06 -13.24 28.22
CA ALA A 369 -8.00 -14.06 29.42
C ALA A 369 -9.15 -15.07 29.34
N ALA A 370 -8.81 -16.36 29.41
CA ALA A 370 -9.77 -17.46 29.34
C ALA A 370 -10.77 -17.41 30.50
#